data_AF-A0A7C1LTC1-F1
#
_entry.id   AF-A0A7C1LTC1-F1
#
_cell.length_a   1.000
_cell.length_b   1.000
_cell.length_c   1.000
_cell.angle_alpha   90.00
_cell.angle_beta   90.00
_cell.angle_gamma   90.00
#
_symmetry.space_group_name_H-M   'P 1'
#
loop_
_entity.id
_entity.type
_entity.pdbx_description
1 polymer ?
#
loop_
_entity_poly.entity_id
_entity_poly.type
_entity_poly.pdbx_seq_one_letter_code
_entity_poly.pdbx_strand_id
1 'polypeptide(L)' 'MIKTVRPKLEFLSKEFIQKIIEEAHEILEKQGVFVENEEALKLFKEAGMRVDEQTQRVY' A
#
# COMPACT_ATOMS: atom_id res chain seq x y z
N MET A 1 -30.49 5.19 -27.16
CA MET A 1 -29.15 5.55 -26.63
C MET A 1 -28.14 4.52 -27.12
N ILE A 2 -27.06 4.94 -27.77
CA ILE A 2 -25.96 4.06 -28.13
C ILE A 2 -25.07 3.89 -26.89
N LYS A 3 -24.85 2.65 -26.42
CA LYS A 3 -23.88 2.37 -25.36
C LYS A 3 -22.48 2.72 -25.87
N THR A 4 -21.84 3.71 -25.26
CA THR A 4 -20.44 4.01 -25.55
C THR A 4 -19.56 2.93 -24.93
N VAL A 5 -18.75 2.26 -25.75
CA VAL A 5 -17.72 1.33 -25.28
C VAL A 5 -16.46 2.14 -25.00
N ARG A 6 -16.02 2.19 -23.74
CA ARG A 6 -14.73 2.77 -23.33
C ARG A 6 -13.79 1.63 -22.93
N PRO A 7 -12.99 1.08 -23.85
CA PRO A 7 -12.07 0.00 -23.52
C PRO A 7 -11.01 0.52 -22.53
N LYS A 8 -10.63 -0.33 -21.59
CA LYS A 8 -9.50 -0.04 -20.70
C LYS A 8 -8.22 -0.17 -21.50
N LEU A 9 -7.40 0.88 -21.51
CA LEU A 9 -6.06 0.82 -22.09
C LEU A 9 -5.09 0.33 -21.02
N GLU A 10 -4.36 -0.75 -21.32
CA GLU A 10 -3.34 -1.29 -20.44
C GLU A 10 -1.96 -0.79 -20.91
N PHE A 11 -1.33 0.05 -20.10
CA PHE A 11 -0.01 0.62 -20.40
C PHE A 11 1.14 -0.25 -19.89
N LEU A 12 0.89 -1.02 -18.85
CA LEU A 12 1.90 -1.82 -18.16
C LEU A 12 1.66 -3.29 -18.44
N SER A 13 2.73 -4.01 -18.78
CA SER A 13 2.71 -5.47 -18.84
C SER A 13 2.44 -6.05 -17.45
N LYS A 14 1.84 -7.24 -17.39
CA LYS A 14 1.53 -7.91 -16.11
C LYS A 14 2.77 -8.15 -15.27
N GLU A 15 3.89 -8.50 -15.90
CA GLU A 15 5.19 -8.73 -15.28
C GLU A 15 5.69 -7.46 -14.59
N PHE A 16 5.47 -6.29 -15.22
CA PHE A 16 5.88 -5.01 -14.67
C PHE A 16 4.97 -4.56 -13.53
N ILE A 17 3.66 -4.83 -13.61
CA ILE A 17 2.74 -4.61 -12.49
C ILE A 17 3.16 -5.44 -11.28
N GLN A 18 3.49 -6.72 -11.50
CA GLN A 18 3.94 -7.61 -10.43
C GLN A 18 5.21 -7.07 -9.75
N LYS A 19 6.19 -6.62 -10.55
CA LYS A 19 7.40 -5.98 -10.05
C LYS A 19 7.11 -4.73 -9.19
N ILE A 20 6.19 -3.86 -9.63
CA ILE A 20 5.81 -2.67 -8.86
C ILE A 20 5.21 -3.07 -7.50
N ILE A 21 4.34 -4.09 -7.48
CA ILE A 21 3.71 -4.56 -6.24
C ILE A 21 4.74 -5.14 -5.28
N GLU A 22 5.68 -5.94 -5.78
CA GLU A 22 6.78 -6.50 -4.99
C GLU A 22 7.67 -5.41 -4.39
N GLU A 23 8.09 -4.43 -5.19
CA GLU A 23 8.88 -3.29 -4.72
C GLU A 23 8.10 -2.44 -3.70
N ALA A 24 6.80 -2.26 -3.90
CA ALA A 24 5.95 -1.56 -2.93
C ALA A 24 5.88 -2.30 -1.59
N HIS A 25 5.75 -3.63 -1.60
CA HIS A 25 5.81 -4.44 -0.37
C HIS A 25 7.16 -4.30 0.33
N GLU A 26 8.27 -4.35 -0.39
CA GLU A 26 9.59 -4.13 0.20
C GLU A 26 9.73 -2.75 0.86
N ILE A 27 9.18 -1.71 0.22
CA ILE A 27 9.17 -0.36 0.79
C ILE A 27 8.33 -0.33 2.07
N LEU A 28 7.14 -0.91 2.06
CA LEU A 28 6.28 -0.97 3.24
C LEU A 28 6.96 -1.70 4.41
N GLU A 29 7.63 -2.82 4.15
CA GLU A 29 8.30 -3.61 5.19
C GLU A 29 9.57 -2.92 5.74
N LYS A 30 10.40 -2.33 4.86
CA LYS A 30 11.71 -1.78 5.24
C LYS A 30 11.62 -0.33 5.68
N GLN A 31 10.89 0.49 4.94
CA GLN A 31 10.73 1.90 5.24
C GLN A 31 9.53 2.11 6.16
N GLY A 32 8.40 1.44 5.89
CA GLY A 32 7.18 1.69 6.63
C GLY A 32 6.56 3.07 6.33
N VAL A 33 5.35 3.26 6.84
CA VAL A 33 4.53 4.45 6.61
C VAL A 33 4.36 5.21 7.91
N PHE A 34 4.55 6.52 7.86
CA PHE A 34 4.23 7.40 8.98
C PHE A 34 2.70 7.55 9.11
N VAL A 35 2.19 7.33 10.31
CA VAL A 35 0.75 7.40 10.63
C VAL A 35 0.57 8.32 11.83
N GLU A 36 0.09 9.53 11.57
CA GLU A 36 -0.13 10.56 12.60
C GLU A 36 -1.30 10.24 13.54
N ASN A 37 -2.24 9.42 13.09
CA ASN A 37 -3.44 9.10 13.87
C ASN A 37 -3.16 7.98 14.88
N GLU A 38 -3.28 8.30 16.17
CA GLU A 38 -3.04 7.35 17.26
C GLU A 38 -4.01 6.16 17.28
N GLU A 39 -5.28 6.35 16.88
CA GLU A 39 -6.24 5.26 16.79
C GLU A 39 -5.86 4.28 15.68
N ALA A 40 -5.39 4.79 14.53
CA ALA A 40 -4.89 3.97 13.44
C ALA A 40 -3.65 3.17 13.86
N LEU A 41 -2.71 3.76 14.60
CA LEU A 41 -1.56 3.04 15.16
C LEU A 41 -1.99 1.87 16.06
N LYS A 42 -3.02 2.07 16.90
CA LYS A 42 -3.60 1.00 17.73
C LYS A 42 -4.20 -0.11 16.88
N LEU A 43 -4.98 0.23 15.86
CA LEU A 43 -5.57 -0.76 14.95
C LEU A 43 -4.49 -1.59 14.24
N PHE A 44 -3.40 -0.97 13.78
CA PHE A 44 -2.30 -1.71 13.17
C PHE A 44 -1.59 -2.65 14.15
N LYS A 45 -1.37 -2.19 15.39
CA LYS A 45 -0.77 -3.02 16.45
C LYS A 45 -1.67 -4.20 16.83
N GLU A 46 -2.98 -3.99 16.92
CA GLU A 46 -3.97 -5.06 17.17
C GLU A 46 -4.03 -6.07 16.02
N ALA A 47 -3.81 -5.61 14.78
CA ALA A 47 -3.69 -6.48 13.62
C ALA A 47 -2.35 -7.26 13.55
N GLY A 48 -1.44 -7.05 14.51
CA GLY A 48 -0.15 -7.74 14.59
C GLY A 48 0.97 -7.10 13.74
N MET A 49 0.77 -5.89 13.24
CA MET A 49 1.79 -5.15 12.49
C MET A 49 2.88 -4.63 13.42
N ARG A 50 4.08 -4.39 12.86
CA ARG A 50 5.17 -3.80 13.63
C ARG A 50 4.98 -2.28 13.68
N VAL A 51 4.68 -1.75 14.86
CA VAL A 51 4.49 -0.31 15.08
C VAL A 51 5.64 0.25 15.92
N ASP A 52 6.30 1.28 15.39
CA ASP A 52 7.23 2.12 16.12
C ASP A 52 6.49 3.36 16.65
N GLU A 53 6.20 3.37 17.94
CA GLU A 53 5.45 4.45 18.61
C GLU A 53 6.29 5.72 18.79
N GLN A 54 7.63 5.64 18.76
CA GLN A 54 8.49 6.83 18.89
C GLN A 54 8.50 7.64 17.60
N THR A 55 8.51 6.95 16.46
CA THR A 55 8.51 7.59 15.14
C THR A 55 7.13 7.60 14.48
N GLN A 56 6.12 7.03 15.13
CA GLN A 56 4.76 6.83 14.60
C GLN A 56 4.76 6.15 13.23
N ARG A 57 5.61 5.13 13.05
CA ARG A 57 5.73 4.38 11.80
C ARG A 57 5.19 2.97 11.93
N VAL A 58 4.52 2.52 10.89
CA VAL A 58 4.00 1.15 10.75
C VAL A 58 4.75 0.46 9.62
N TYR A 59 5.18 -0.77 9.88
CA TYR A 59 5.87 -1.64 8.93
C TYR A 59 5.06 -2.91 8.71
#